data_AF-A0A952RA86-F1
#
_entry.id   AF-A0A952RA86-F1
#
_cell.length_a   1.000
_cell.length_b   1.000
_cell.length_c   1.000
_cell.angle_alpha   90.00
_cell.angle_beta   90.00
_cell.angle_gamma   90.00
#
_symmetry.space_group_name_H-M   'P 1'
#
loop_
_entity.id
_entity.type
_entity.pdbx_description
1 polymer ?
#
loop_
_entity_poly.entity_id
_entity_poly.type
_entity_poly.pdbx_seq_one_letter_code
_entity_poly.pdbx_strand_id
1 'polypeptide(L)' 'MALYTDPQWNQRTGRPEMHFVNQQYDLILRICWDEAERAYCYDQGIERAQAEGQFWRPGFDAEQELKQARKRLGSMKPPK' A
#
# COMPACT_ATOMS: atom_id res chain seq x y z
N MET A 1 2.38 -7.58 11.32
CA MET A 1 1.83 -7.03 10.06
C MET A 1 2.66 -7.57 8.91
N ALA A 2 2.01 -8.20 7.93
CA ALA A 2 2.66 -8.71 6.73
C ALA A 2 2.32 -7.83 5.53
N LEU A 3 3.24 -7.76 4.57
CA LEU A 3 3.10 -6.98 3.35
C LEU A 3 2.84 -7.94 2.20
N TYR A 4 1.73 -7.71 1.49
CA TYR A 4 1.33 -8.52 0.36
C TYR A 4 0.93 -7.63 -0.81
N THR A 5 1.29 -8.05 -2.02
CA THR A 5 0.89 -7.37 -3.25
C THR A 5 -0.22 -8.21 -3.87
N ASP A 6 -1.38 -7.64 -4.15
CA ASP A 6 -2.51 -8.38 -4.73
C ASP A 6 -2.24 -8.73 -6.21
N PRO A 7 -2.00 -10.01 -6.55
CA PRO A 7 -1.65 -10.39 -7.90
C PRO A 7 -2.85 -10.26 -8.86
N GLN A 8 -4.07 -10.48 -8.37
CA GLN A 8 -5.28 -10.46 -9.19
C GLN A 8 -5.64 -9.03 -9.58
N TRP A 9 -5.56 -8.09 -8.64
CA TRP A 9 -5.75 -6.68 -8.95
C TRP A 9 -4.69 -6.19 -9.94
N ASN A 10 -3.42 -6.52 -9.67
CA ASN A 10 -2.32 -6.11 -10.54
C ASN A 10 -2.47 -6.63 -11.97
N GLN A 11 -2.92 -7.87 -12.13
CA GLN A 11 -3.15 -8.46 -13.44
C GLN A 11 -4.31 -7.78 -14.16
N ARG A 12 -5.37 -7.41 -13.44
CA ARG A 12 -6.57 -6.78 -14.02
C ARG A 12 -6.36 -5.32 -14.42
N THR A 13 -5.61 -4.55 -13.63
CA THR A 13 -5.43 -3.10 -13.83
C THR A 13 -4.09 -2.75 -14.47
N GLY A 14 -3.16 -3.71 -14.56
CA GLY A 14 -1.79 -3.47 -14.99
C GLY A 14 -0.99 -2.60 -14.02
N ARG A 15 -1.49 -2.40 -12.79
CA ARG A 15 -0.89 -1.52 -11.80
C ARG A 15 -0.58 -2.28 -10.52
N PRO A 16 0.59 -2.12 -9.91
CA PRO A 16 0.91 -2.78 -8.66
C PRO A 16 0.28 -2.11 -7.42
N GLU A 17 -0.49 -2.87 -6.63
CA GLU A 17 -1.04 -2.48 -5.31
C GLU A 17 -0.30 -3.14 -4.15
N MET A 18 -0.35 -2.52 -2.96
CA MET A 18 0.28 -3.05 -1.74
C MET A 18 -0.70 -3.04 -0.57
N HIS A 19 -0.88 -4.19 0.05
CA HIS A 19 -1.77 -4.44 1.17
C HIS A 19 -0.98 -4.76 2.44
N PHE A 20 -1.41 -4.16 3.53
CA PHE A 20 -0.93 -4.43 4.88
C PHE A 20 -2.02 -5.20 5.61
N VAL A 21 -1.69 -6.40 6.06
CA VAL A 21 -2.65 -7.28 6.75
C VAL A 21 -2.18 -7.62 8.17
N ASN A 22 -3.14 -7.87 9.06
CA ASN A 22 -2.87 -8.36 10.41
C ASN A 22 -2.50 -9.87 10.38
N GLN A 23 -2.35 -10.49 11.55
CA GLN A 23 -2.02 -11.93 11.65
C GLN A 23 -3.17 -12.85 11.22
N GLN A 24 -4.40 -12.35 11.20
CA GLN A 24 -5.61 -13.05 10.78
C GLN A 24 -5.91 -12.85 9.27
N TYR A 25 -5.02 -12.15 8.55
CA TYR A 25 -5.18 -11.74 7.15
C TYR A 25 -6.29 -10.71 6.90
N ASP A 26 -6.74 -9.98 7.92
CA ASP A 26 -7.62 -8.84 7.72
C ASP A 26 -6.83 -7.67 7.14
N LEU A 27 -7.42 -6.99 6.15
CA LEU A 27 -6.84 -5.81 5.53
C LEU A 27 -6.86 -4.63 6.52
N ILE A 28 -5.68 -4.08 6.79
CA ILE A 28 -5.49 -2.89 7.63
C ILE A 28 -5.34 -1.66 6.74
N LEU A 29 -4.34 -1.66 5.85
CA LEU A 29 -4.00 -0.53 4.99
C LEU A 29 -3.80 -1.00 3.56
N ARG A 30 -4.04 -0.10 2.62
CA ARG A 30 -3.74 -0.32 1.20
C ARG A 30 -3.07 0.91 0.61
N ILE A 31 -2.03 0.68 -0.18
CA ILE A 31 -1.42 1.66 -1.07
C ILE A 31 -1.79 1.29 -2.50
N CYS A 32 -2.50 2.18 -3.18
CA CYS A 32 -3.00 2.01 -4.54
C CYS A 32 -2.68 3.22 -5.40
N TRP A 33 -2.78 3.06 -6.72
CA TRP A 33 -2.59 4.18 -7.65
C TRP A 33 -3.80 5.11 -7.60
N ASP A 34 -3.56 6.38 -7.30
CA ASP A 34 -4.53 7.45 -7.37
C ASP A 34 -4.37 8.20 -8.71
N GLU A 35 -5.45 8.29 -9.48
CA GLU A 35 -5.45 8.99 -10.77
C GLU A 35 -5.45 10.51 -10.64
N ALA A 36 -6.04 11.06 -9.59
CA ALA A 36 -6.07 12.50 -9.34
C ALA A 36 -4.68 13.00 -8.93
N GLU A 37 -4.00 12.28 -8.04
CA GLU A 37 -2.63 12.61 -7.62
C GLU A 37 -1.56 12.10 -8.60
N ARG A 38 -1.94 11.21 -9.53
CA ARG A 38 -1.03 10.48 -10.44
C ARG A 38 0.14 9.85 -9.69
N ALA A 39 -0.17 9.26 -8.54
CA ALA A 39 0.81 8.72 -7.61
C ALA A 39 0.24 7.54 -6.81
N TYR A 40 1.10 6.75 -6.20
CA TYR A 40 0.66 5.76 -5.21
C TYR A 40 0.39 6.43 -3.88
N CYS A 41 -0.79 6.19 -3.31
CA CYS A 41 -1.28 6.81 -2.08
C CYS A 41 -2.02 5.79 -1.22
N TYR A 42 -2.16 6.08 0.08
CA TYR A 42 -3.05 5.29 0.93
C TYR A 42 -4.50 5.57 0.56
N ASP A 43 -5.31 4.52 0.46
CA ASP A 43 -6.73 4.65 0.09
C ASP A 43 -7.56 5.46 1.09
N GLN A 44 -7.16 5.43 2.37
CA GLN A 44 -7.79 6.15 3.47
C GLN A 44 -7.12 7.49 3.81
N GLY A 45 -6.09 7.90 3.05
CA GLY A 45 -5.26 9.07 3.36
C GLY A 45 -4.17 8.79 4.40
N ILE A 46 -3.16 9.67 4.43
CA ILE A 46 -1.92 9.44 5.17
C ILE A 46 -2.08 9.53 6.69
N GLU A 47 -2.93 10.44 7.18
CA GLU A 47 -3.18 10.63 8.62
C GLU A 47 -3.87 9.40 9.22
N ARG A 48 -4.86 8.86 8.51
CA ARG A 48 -5.57 7.65 8.94
C ARG A 48 -4.68 6.43 8.85
N ALA A 49 -3.86 6.33 7.79
CA ALA A 49 -2.87 5.28 7.67
C ALA A 49 -1.83 5.31 8.79
N GLN A 50 -1.42 6.50 9.24
CA GLN A 50 -0.53 6.68 10.39
C GLN A 50 -1.18 6.16 11.68
N ALA A 51 -2.44 6.51 11.94
CA ALA A 51 -3.15 6.08 13.15
C ALA A 51 -3.33 4.55 13.21
N GLU A 52 -3.85 3.95 12.14
CA GLU A 52 -4.03 2.51 12.01
C GLU A 52 -2.68 1.77 12.05
N GLY A 53 -1.70 2.26 11.30
CA GLY A 53 -0.36 1.69 11.29
C GLY A 53 0.30 1.68 12.66
N GLN A 54 0.18 2.76 13.43
CA GLN A 54 0.68 2.84 14.81
C GLN A 54 -0.04 1.89 15.77
N PHE A 55 -1.35 1.71 15.60
CA PHE A 55 -2.13 0.76 16.39
C PHE A 55 -1.64 -0.69 16.18
N TRP A 56 -1.38 -1.09 14.92
CA TRP A 56 -0.96 -2.45 14.58
C TRP A 56 0.55 -2.70 14.65
N ARG A 57 1.37 -1.65 14.46
CA ARG A 57 2.84 -1.70 14.51
C ARG A 57 3.35 -0.41 15.18
N PRO A 58 3.64 -0.42 16.49
CA PRO A 58 4.25 0.72 17.16
C PRO A 58 5.51 1.19 16.43
N GLY A 59 5.63 2.49 16.17
CA GLY A 59 6.72 3.06 15.37
C GLY A 59 6.52 2.97 13.84
N PHE A 60 5.31 2.68 13.37
CA PHE A 60 4.96 2.79 11.95
C PHE A 60 5.04 4.25 11.46
N ASP A 61 5.73 4.47 10.36
CA ASP A 61 5.81 5.77 9.70
C ASP A 61 5.17 5.67 8.33
N ALA A 62 3.94 6.16 8.22
CA ALA A 62 3.15 6.10 7.00
C ALA A 62 3.84 6.82 5.84
N GLU A 63 4.49 7.97 6.08
CA GLU A 63 5.18 8.72 5.04
C GLU A 63 6.41 7.96 4.53
N GLN A 64 7.21 7.41 5.44
CA GLN A 64 8.40 6.64 5.10
C GLN A 64 8.02 5.36 4.35
N GLU A 65 6.99 4.65 4.82
CA GLU A 65 6.46 3.45 4.16
C GLU A 65 5.91 3.78 2.78
N LEU A 66 5.16 4.87 2.63
CA LEU A 66 4.64 5.32 1.35
C LEU A 66 5.77 5.67 0.37
N LYS A 67 6.83 6.33 0.84
CA LYS A 67 8.01 6.65 0.03
C LYS A 67 8.72 5.38 -0.46
N GLN A 68 8.86 4.37 0.40
CA GLN A 68 9.44 3.08 0.02
C GLN A 68 8.54 2.31 -0.95
N ALA A 69 7.23 2.29 -0.69
CA ALA A 69 6.23 1.66 -1.54
C ALA A 69 6.20 2.30 -2.93
N ARG A 70 6.19 3.64 -3.03
CA ARG A 70 6.26 4.37 -4.31
C ARG A 70 7.48 3.94 -5.15
N LYS A 71 8.65 3.82 -4.53
CA LYS A 71 9.86 3.34 -5.22
C LYS A 71 9.69 1.90 -5.71
N ARG A 72 9.15 1.01 -4.88
CA ARG A 72 8.95 -0.40 -5.20
C ARG A 72 7.89 -0.59 -6.29
N LEU A 73 6.67 -0.09 -6.07
CA LEU A 73 5.53 -0.19 -6.97
C LEU A 73 5.80 0.52 -8.31
N GLY A 74 6.45 1.70 -8.29
CA GLY A 74 6.86 2.38 -9.53
C GLY A 74 7.93 1.63 -10.34
N SER A 75 8.71 0.74 -9.71
CA SER A 75 9.73 -0.07 -10.38
C SER A 75 9.23 -1.43 -10.87
N MET A 76 8.04 -1.84 -10.42
CA MET A 76 7.40 -3.08 -10.86
C MET A 76 6.88 -2.86 -12.28
N LYS A 77 7.58 -3.43 -13.27
CA LYS A 77 7.13 -3.46 -14.66
C LYS A 77 5.70 -4.01 -14.72
N PRO A 78 4.81 -3.46 -15.56
CA PRO A 78 3.49 -4.05 -15.76
C PRO A 78 3.67 -5.51 -16.23
N PRO A 79 2.85 -6.45 -15.72
CA PRO A 79 2.88 -7.82 -16.20
C PRO A 79 2.61 -7.82 -17.71
N LYS A 80 3.45 -8.57 -18.46
CA LYS A 80 3.28 -8.77 -19.91
C LYS A 80 2.06 -9.63 -20.21
#